data_AF-A0A1F4DA37-F1
#
_entry.id   AF-A0A1F4DA37-F1
#
_cell.length_a   1.000
_cell.length_b   1.000
_cell.length_c   1.000
_cell.angle_alpha   90.00
_cell.angle_beta   90.00
_cell.angle_gamma   90.00
#
_symmetry.space_group_name_H-M   'P 1'
#
loop_
_entity.id
_entity.type
_entity.pdbx_description
1 polymer ?
#
loop_
_entity_poly.entity_id
_entity_poly.type
_entity_poly.pdbx_seq_one_letter_code
_entity_poly.pdbx_strand_id
1 'polypeptide(L)'
;MADDVELSPEADDFFRTLPGNEYPQALVDQYPRIANTVVELRFDRAKLDKYFQSLLNDSRGGRQGFPFSVLKDLQNLHDLMLGNDPSGSPFWV
;
A
#
# COMPACT_ATOMS: atom_id res chain seq x y z
N MET A 1 -19.34 8.01 -15.03
CA MET A 1 -18.14 8.87 -15.05
C MET A 1 -17.06 7.98 -14.47
N ALA A 2 -16.16 7.46 -15.30
CA ALA A 2 -15.06 6.65 -14.81
C ALA A 2 -14.08 7.65 -14.21
N ASP A 3 -13.98 7.65 -12.88
CA ASP A 3 -13.05 8.53 -12.18
C ASP A 3 -11.63 8.13 -12.63
N ASP A 4 -11.04 8.97 -13.46
CA ASP A 4 -9.61 8.94 -13.80
C ASP A 4 -8.85 9.37 -12.54
N VAL A 5 -8.79 8.46 -11.58
CA VAL A 5 -8.16 8.73 -10.29
C VAL A 5 -6.66 8.65 -10.49
N GLU A 6 -6.03 9.80 -10.70
CA GLU A 6 -4.57 9.89 -10.74
C GLU A 6 -3.97 9.71 -9.33
N LEU A 7 -2.70 9.33 -9.28
CA LEU A 7 -1.95 9.31 -8.03
C LEU A 7 -1.85 10.73 -7.46
N SER A 8 -2.21 10.91 -6.19
CA SER A 8 -2.07 12.20 -5.55
C SER A 8 -0.59 12.53 -5.31
N PRO A 9 -0.18 13.81 -5.41
CA PRO A 9 1.21 14.19 -5.15
C PRO A 9 1.65 13.87 -3.72
N GLU A 10 0.71 13.87 -2.77
CA GLU A 10 0.93 13.45 -1.39
C GLU A 10 1.27 11.96 -1.29
N ALA A 11 0.59 11.12 -2.07
CA ALA A 11 0.89 9.70 -2.12
C ALA A 11 2.24 9.43 -2.79
N ASP A 12 2.54 10.11 -3.90
CA ASP A 12 3.83 10.01 -4.57
C ASP A 12 5.00 10.39 -3.64
N ASP A 13 4.90 11.53 -2.96
CA ASP A 13 5.91 11.99 -2.02
C ASP A 13 6.08 11.01 -0.84
N PHE A 14 4.97 10.50 -0.30
CA PHE A 14 5.00 9.54 0.78
C PHE A 14 5.73 8.24 0.39
N PHE A 15 5.45 7.68 -0.79
CA PHE A 15 6.13 6.47 -1.24
C PHE A 15 7.63 6.67 -1.53
N ARG A 16 8.03 7.88 -1.95
CA ARG A 16 9.44 8.24 -2.17
C ARG A 16 10.21 8.48 -0.89
N THR A 17 9.54 8.99 0.15
CA THR A 17 10.15 9.31 1.45
C THR A 17 10.18 8.11 2.39
N LEU A 18 9.49 7.03 2.06
CA LEU A 18 9.39 5.80 2.85
C LEU A 18 10.74 5.05 2.86
N PRO A 19 11.44 4.97 4.00
CA PRO A 19 12.76 4.36 4.07
C PRO A 19 12.67 2.84 3.84
N GLY A 20 13.54 2.31 2.98
CA GLY A 20 13.56 0.88 2.66
C GLY A 20 12.47 0.41 1.70
N ASN A 21 11.61 1.32 1.22
CA ASN A 21 10.59 1.00 0.23
C ASN A 21 11.16 1.04 -1.20
N GLU A 22 10.88 0.01 -1.98
CA GLU A 22 10.91 0.12 -3.43
C GLU A 22 9.64 0.85 -3.87
N TYR A 23 9.75 1.89 -4.69
CA TYR A 23 8.57 2.64 -5.16
C TYR A 23 7.56 1.68 -5.83
N PRO A 24 6.29 1.65 -5.39
CA PRO A 24 5.31 0.65 -5.79
C PRO A 24 4.72 0.97 -7.18
N GLN A 25 5.57 0.89 -8.20
CA GLN A 25 5.28 1.31 -9.57
C GLN A 25 4.06 0.58 -10.14
N ALA A 26 3.93 -0.73 -9.92
CA ALA A 26 2.85 -1.51 -10.50
C ALA A 26 1.51 -1.18 -9.82
N LEU A 27 1.53 -0.93 -8.51
CA LEU A 27 0.35 -0.49 -7.77
C LEU A 27 -0.11 0.91 -8.20
N VAL A 28 0.82 1.85 -8.33
CA VAL A 28 0.53 3.23 -8.74
C VAL A 28 0.00 3.29 -10.17
N ASP A 29 0.58 2.52 -11.09
CA ASP A 29 0.23 2.53 -12.51
C ASP A 29 -1.14 1.88 -12.78
N GLN A 30 -1.43 0.77 -12.10
CA GLN A 30 -2.67 0.00 -12.34
C GLN A 30 -3.80 0.36 -11.37
N TYR A 31 -3.47 0.75 -10.14
CA TYR A 31 -4.43 1.01 -9.06
C TYR A 31 -4.08 2.26 -8.25
N PRO A 32 -3.94 3.44 -8.89
CA PRO A 32 -3.60 4.70 -8.21
C PRO A 32 -4.57 5.06 -7.07
N ARG A 33 -5.84 4.69 -7.20
CA ARG A 33 -6.85 4.85 -6.14
C ARG A 33 -6.50 4.09 -4.86
N ILE A 34 -6.01 2.86 -4.97
CA ILE A 34 -5.60 2.06 -3.81
C ILE A 34 -4.40 2.72 -3.13
N ALA A 35 -3.43 3.15 -3.94
CA ALA A 35 -2.23 3.84 -3.46
C ALA A 35 -2.59 5.11 -2.67
N ASN A 36 -3.51 5.93 -3.20
CA ASN A 36 -4.04 7.11 -2.51
C ASN A 36 -4.71 6.75 -1.18
N THR A 37 -5.61 5.76 -1.19
CA THR A 37 -6.33 5.36 0.04
C THR A 37 -5.39 4.79 1.11
N VAL A 38 -4.35 4.04 0.73
CA VAL A 38 -3.31 3.56 1.65
C VAL A 38 -2.66 4.74 2.36
N VAL A 39 -2.28 5.76 1.60
CA VAL A 39 -1.65 6.97 2.15
C VAL A 39 -2.64 7.77 2.99
N GLU A 40 -3.91 7.91 2.60
CA GLU A 40 -4.94 8.56 3.44
C GLU A 40 -5.12 7.84 4.79
N LEU A 41 -5.11 6.50 4.78
CA LEU A 41 -5.28 5.67 5.97
C LEU A 41 -4.00 5.56 6.83
N ARG A 42 -2.86 6.12 6.40
CA ARG A 42 -1.58 6.03 7.13
C ARG A 42 -1.63 6.52 8.57
N PHE A 43 -2.54 7.44 8.89
CA PHE A 43 -2.73 7.97 10.24
C PHE A 43 -3.50 7.03 11.16
N ASP A 44 -4.21 6.04 10.61
CA ASP A 44 -5.04 5.09 11.36
C ASP A 44 -4.58 3.66 11.09
N ARG A 45 -3.60 3.20 11.88
CA ARG A 45 -2.98 1.88 11.74
C ARG A 45 -4.00 0.74 11.73
N ALA A 46 -5.06 0.82 12.53
CA ALA A 46 -6.07 -0.23 12.63
C ALA A 46 -6.93 -0.31 11.35
N LYS A 47 -7.31 0.84 10.80
CA LYS A 47 -8.02 0.88 9.50
C LYS A 47 -7.11 0.45 8.36
N LEU A 48 -5.85 0.88 8.37
CA LEU A 48 -4.87 0.53 7.36
C LEU A 48 -4.65 -0.98 7.32
N ASP A 49 -4.44 -1.63 8.47
CA ASP A 49 -4.26 -3.09 8.56
C ASP A 49 -5.49 -3.84 8.05
N LYS A 50 -6.68 -3.43 8.46
CA LYS A 50 -7.93 -4.01 7.96
C LYS A 50 -8.08 -3.83 6.44
N TYR A 51 -7.64 -2.69 5.91
CA TYR A 51 -7.70 -2.41 4.47
C TYR A 51 -6.74 -3.32 3.69
N PHE A 52 -5.48 -3.43 4.12
CA PHE A 52 -4.52 -4.36 3.52
C PHE A 52 -4.97 -5.81 3.61
N GLN A 53 -5.48 -6.25 4.77
CA GLN A 53 -6.06 -7.58 4.90
C GLN A 53 -7.20 -7.79 3.91
N SER A 54 -8.07 -6.81 3.70
CA SER A 54 -9.13 -6.91 2.70
C SER A 54 -8.57 -7.07 1.28
N LEU A 55 -7.51 -6.33 0.92
CA LEU A 55 -6.89 -6.40 -0.41
C LEU A 55 -6.16 -7.71 -0.65
N LEU A 56 -5.38 -8.19 0.33
CA LEU A 56 -4.60 -9.42 0.23
C LEU A 56 -5.47 -10.67 0.33
N ASN A 57 -6.57 -10.60 1.11
CA ASN A 57 -7.47 -11.72 1.34
C ASN A 57 -8.64 -11.82 0.34
N ASP A 58 -8.83 -10.85 -0.57
CA ASP A 58 -9.89 -10.87 -1.61
C ASP A 58 -9.75 -12.05 -2.59
N SER A 59 -8.64 -12.78 -2.56
CA SER A 59 -8.32 -13.94 -3.41
C SER A 59 -9.18 -15.19 -3.20
N ARG A 60 -10.22 -15.19 -2.34
CA ARG A 60 -10.89 -16.44 -1.89
C ARG A 60 -12.00 -17.02 -2.80
N GLY A 61 -12.28 -16.49 -3.99
CA GLY A 61 -13.57 -16.84 -4.66
C GLY A 61 -13.63 -17.01 -6.18
N GLY A 62 -12.54 -16.92 -6.94
CA GLY A 62 -12.60 -17.14 -8.40
C GLY A 62 -12.69 -15.87 -9.26
N ARG A 63 -12.22 -14.73 -8.74
CA ARG A 63 -11.84 -13.57 -9.56
C ARG A 63 -10.33 -13.61 -9.78
N GLN A 64 -9.87 -13.21 -10.97
CA GLN A 64 -8.44 -12.98 -11.21
C GLN A 64 -7.95 -12.00 -10.15
N GLY A 65 -7.15 -12.47 -9.19
CA GLY A 65 -6.58 -11.61 -8.16
C GLY A 65 -5.66 -10.54 -8.76
N PHE A 66 -5.02 -9.76 -7.90
CA PHE A 66 -4.00 -8.82 -8.35
C PHE A 66 -2.85 -9.56 -9.05
N PRO A 67 -2.26 -8.95 -10.10
CA PRO A 67 -1.05 -9.50 -10.69
C PRO A 67 0.06 -9.56 -9.64
N PHE A 68 0.98 -10.51 -9.82
CA PHE A 68 2.05 -10.76 -8.84
C PHE A 68 2.85 -9.50 -8.48
N SER A 69 3.12 -8.62 -9.45
CA SER A 69 3.81 -7.35 -9.21
C SER A 69 3.04 -6.43 -8.25
N VAL A 70 1.73 -6.33 -8.40
CA VAL A 70 0.88 -5.53 -7.50
C VAL A 70 0.77 -6.17 -6.12
N LEU A 71 0.69 -7.50 -6.04
CA LEU A 71 0.74 -8.22 -4.76
C LEU A 71 2.08 -8.00 -4.04
N LYS A 72 3.21 -8.02 -4.77
CA LYS A 72 4.54 -7.74 -4.21
C LYS A 72 4.56 -6.33 -3.60
N ASP A 73 4.08 -5.33 -4.35
CA ASP A 73 4.03 -3.95 -3.91
C ASP A 73 3.14 -3.79 -2.65
N LEU A 74 1.94 -4.38 -2.66
CA LEU A 74 1.02 -4.35 -1.52
C LEU A 74 1.61 -5.04 -0.28
N GLN A 75 2.28 -6.18 -0.45
CA GLN A 75 2.90 -6.91 0.63
C GLN A 75 4.08 -6.13 1.23
N ASN A 76 4.89 -5.48 0.39
CA ASN A 76 6.02 -4.65 0.83
C ASN A 76 5.52 -3.42 1.63
N LEU A 77 4.49 -2.74 1.13
CA LEU A 77 3.88 -1.61 1.83
C LEU A 77 3.24 -2.04 3.16
N HIS A 78 2.58 -3.20 3.19
CA HIS A 78 2.04 -3.77 4.43
C HIS A 78 3.17 -3.99 5.44
N ASP A 79 4.28 -4.60 5.04
CA ASP A 79 5.42 -4.84 5.94
C ASP A 79 6.07 -3.52 6.43
N LEU A 80 6.25 -2.54 5.55
CA LEU A 80 6.89 -1.27 5.92
C LEU A 80 6.00 -0.37 6.79
N MET A 81 4.68 -0.38 6.58
CA MET A 81 3.74 0.47 7.33
C MET A 81 3.17 -0.21 8.58
N LEU A 82 2.99 -1.54 8.54
CA LEU A 82 2.29 -2.33 9.56
C LEU A 82 3.11 -3.49 10.09
N GLY A 83 4.01 -4.03 9.28
CA GLY A 83 5.03 -4.96 9.72
C GLY A 83 5.96 -4.28 10.72
N ASN A 84 6.36 -5.08 11.70
CA ASN A 84 7.34 -4.68 12.68
C ASN A 84 8.70 -4.64 11.97
N ASP A 85 9.13 -3.45 11.55
CA ASP A 85 10.51 -3.05 11.28
C ASP A 85 11.50 -4.24 11.40
N PRO A 86 11.99 -4.83 10.29
CA PRO A 86 13.00 -5.90 10.39
C PRO A 86 14.29 -5.41 11.05
N SER A 87 14.46 -4.10 11.26
CA SER A 87 15.51 -3.49 12.06
C SER A 87 15.21 -3.30 13.55
N GLY A 88 14.14 -3.88 14.13
CA GLY A 88 13.89 -3.86 15.58
C GLY A 88 14.12 -2.51 16.29
N SER A 89 13.90 -1.37 15.62
CA SER A 89 14.22 -0.06 16.16
C SER A 89 12.94 0.76 16.35
N PRO A 90 12.52 1.04 17.59
CA PRO A 90 11.41 1.95 17.83
C PRO A 90 11.88 3.36 17.44
N PHE A 91 11.43 3.87 16.30
CA PHE A 91 11.63 5.28 15.93
C PHE A 91 10.69 6.20 16.74
N TRP A 92 10.87 6.21 18.05
CA TRP A 92 10.60 7.38 18.89
C TRP A 92 11.81 7.60 19.80
N VAL A 93 12.58 8.66 19.51
CA VAL A 93 13.35 9.42 20.50
C VAL A 93 12.96 10.88 20.37
#